data_AF-A0A7W1IIW7-F1
#
_entry.id   AF-A0A7W1IIW7-F1
#
_cell.length_a   1.000
_cell.length_b   1.000
_cell.length_c   1.000
_cell.angle_alpha   90.00
_cell.angle_beta   90.00
_cell.angle_gamma   90.00
#
_symmetry.space_group_name_H-M   'P 1'
#
loop_
_entity.id
_entity.type
_entity.pdbx_description
1 polymer ?
#
loop_
_entity_poly.entity_id
_entity_poly.type
_entity_poly.pdbx_seq_one_letter_code
_entity_poly.pdbx_strand_id
1 'polypeptide(L)'
;MAGRGAGLAVFAESPEGRQYPTIAPLWHRQREYLTPGFAYPPEIRHIVTTTNAIESLHSQLRKIIKSRGHFPTDEAATELLYLALRNIKKRWAPAPIWSAALTNFAVVFPIALSPNHHPPHTQTF
;
A
#
# COMPACT_ATOMS: atom_id res chain seq x y z
N MET A 1 -16.67 -8.06 -24.20
CA MET A 1 -15.79 -8.25 -23.03
C MET A 1 -14.31 -8.43 -23.42
N ALA A 2 -13.81 -7.68 -24.41
CA ALA A 2 -12.39 -7.71 -24.82
C ALA A 2 -11.75 -6.39 -24.40
N GLY A 3 -10.62 -6.41 -23.68
CA GLY A 3 -9.88 -5.17 -23.39
C GLY A 3 -9.10 -5.07 -22.08
N ARG A 4 -8.88 -6.15 -21.29
CA ARG A 4 -8.11 -6.06 -20.03
C ARG A 4 -6.80 -6.87 -20.00
N GLY A 5 -6.44 -7.55 -21.08
CA GLY A 5 -5.17 -8.30 -21.21
C GLY A 5 -4.25 -7.80 -22.33
N ALA A 6 -4.74 -6.93 -23.21
CA ALA A 6 -4.02 -6.48 -24.40
C ALA A 6 -2.78 -5.63 -24.06
N GLY A 7 -2.84 -4.81 -23.02
CA GLY A 7 -1.72 -3.91 -22.67
C GLY A 7 -0.45 -4.63 -22.23
N LEU A 8 -0.56 -5.76 -21.52
CA LEU A 8 0.60 -6.50 -21.03
C LEU A 8 1.28 -7.31 -22.15
N ALA A 9 0.49 -7.78 -23.12
CA ALA A 9 1.00 -8.43 -24.34
C ALA A 9 1.77 -7.41 -25.21
N VAL A 10 1.20 -6.22 -25.42
CA VAL A 10 1.87 -5.12 -26.14
C VAL A 10 3.17 -4.72 -25.43
N PHE A 11 3.16 -4.63 -24.10
CA PHE A 11 4.37 -4.36 -23.32
C PHE A 11 5.43 -5.45 -23.52
N ALA A 12 5.06 -6.74 -23.50
CA ALA A 12 6.01 -7.84 -23.66
C ALA A 12 6.76 -7.81 -25.01
N GLU A 13 6.12 -7.30 -26.06
CA GLU A 13 6.70 -7.18 -27.41
C GLU A 13 7.55 -5.91 -27.58
N SER A 14 7.42 -4.93 -26.68
CA SER A 14 8.17 -3.67 -26.73
C SER A 14 9.68 -3.89 -26.48
N PRO A 15 10.54 -2.92 -26.87
CA PRO A 15 11.97 -2.99 -26.54
C PRO A 15 12.22 -3.15 -25.03
N GLU A 16 11.43 -2.48 -24.20
CA GLU A 16 11.50 -2.54 -22.74
C GLU A 16 11.03 -3.90 -22.21
N GLY A 17 9.94 -4.46 -22.77
CA GLY A 17 9.49 -5.80 -22.40
C GLY A 17 10.50 -6.89 -22.74
N ARG A 18 11.20 -6.73 -23.88
CA ARG A 18 12.31 -7.62 -24.26
C ARG A 18 13.54 -7.43 -23.38
N GLN A 19 13.80 -6.22 -22.90
CA GLN A 19 14.86 -5.96 -21.92
C GLN A 19 14.54 -6.58 -20.55
N TYR A 20 13.26 -6.63 -20.16
CA TYR A 20 12.80 -7.13 -18.86
C TYR A 20 11.76 -8.26 -19.02
N PRO A 21 12.17 -9.44 -19.52
CA PRO A 21 11.24 -10.50 -19.93
C PRO A 21 10.44 -11.13 -18.78
N THR A 22 10.87 -10.93 -17.54
CA THR A 22 10.20 -11.47 -16.34
C THR A 22 9.00 -10.64 -15.89
N ILE A 23 8.90 -9.38 -16.31
CA ILE A 23 7.86 -8.45 -15.85
C ILE A 23 6.48 -8.92 -16.33
N ALA A 24 6.29 -9.18 -17.62
CA ALA A 24 4.97 -9.57 -18.13
C ALA A 24 4.44 -10.87 -17.49
N PRO A 25 5.22 -11.97 -17.37
CA PRO A 25 4.77 -13.17 -16.65
C PRO A 25 4.42 -12.92 -15.18
N LEU A 26 5.22 -12.11 -14.47
CA LEU A 26 4.97 -11.78 -13.06
C LEU A 26 3.65 -11.04 -12.89
N TRP A 27 3.41 -10.02 -13.70
CA TRP A 27 2.17 -9.24 -13.68
C TRP A 27 0.94 -10.09 -14.06
N HIS A 28 1.10 -11.03 -15.00
CA HIS A 28 0.06 -12.01 -15.32
C HIS A 28 -0.27 -12.91 -14.12
N ARG A 29 0.75 -13.42 -13.41
CA ARG A 29 0.56 -14.29 -12.24
C ARG A 29 -0.08 -13.54 -11.05
N GLN A 30 0.28 -12.27 -10.86
CA GLN A 30 -0.19 -11.44 -9.75
C GLN A 30 -1.48 -10.67 -10.07
N ARG A 31 -2.07 -10.89 -11.25
CA ARG A 31 -3.17 -10.09 -11.79
C ARG A 31 -4.37 -9.99 -10.85
N GLU A 32 -4.72 -11.08 -10.16
CA GLU A 32 -5.85 -11.10 -9.22
C GLU A 32 -5.66 -10.12 -8.06
N TYR A 33 -4.43 -9.95 -7.58
CA TYR A 33 -4.10 -9.02 -6.51
C TYR A 33 -3.98 -7.57 -6.99
N LEU A 34 -3.57 -7.36 -8.24
CA LEU A 34 -3.35 -6.02 -8.81
C LEU A 34 -4.64 -5.40 -9.37
N THR A 35 -5.58 -6.21 -9.87
CA THR A 35 -6.81 -5.75 -10.52
C THR A 35 -7.70 -4.87 -9.61
N PRO A 36 -7.93 -5.21 -8.32
CA PRO A 36 -8.72 -4.38 -7.42
C PRO A 36 -8.17 -2.94 -7.28
N GLY A 37 -6.84 -2.78 -7.31
CA GLY A 37 -6.19 -1.46 -7.26
C GLY A 37 -6.59 -0.54 -8.43
N PHE A 38 -6.86 -1.10 -9.60
CA PHE A 38 -7.30 -0.36 -10.79
C PHE A 38 -8.81 -0.09 -10.84
N ALA A 39 -9.59 -0.79 -10.02
CA ALA A 39 -11.05 -0.63 -9.96
C ALA A 39 -11.48 0.60 -9.12
N TYR A 40 -10.56 1.18 -8.37
CA TYR A 40 -10.82 2.37 -7.57
C TYR A 40 -10.91 3.66 -8.42
N PRO A 41 -11.74 4.64 -8.00
CA PRO A 41 -11.72 6.01 -8.52
C PRO A 41 -10.31 6.60 -8.53
N PRO A 42 -9.98 7.51 -9.47
CA PRO A 42 -8.65 8.10 -9.60
C PRO A 42 -8.05 8.65 -8.29
N GLU A 43 -8.88 9.27 -7.45
CA GLU A 43 -8.49 9.89 -6.18
C GLU A 43 -8.07 8.85 -5.15
N ILE A 44 -8.79 7.73 -5.07
CA ILE A 44 -8.44 6.59 -4.20
C ILE A 44 -7.21 5.88 -4.78
N ARG A 45 -7.19 5.64 -6.09
CA ARG A 45 -6.08 4.98 -6.77
C ARG A 45 -4.78 5.73 -6.55
N HIS A 46 -4.78 7.06 -6.66
CA HIS A 46 -3.58 7.87 -6.40
C HIS A 46 -3.01 7.63 -4.99
N ILE A 47 -3.86 7.50 -3.98
CA ILE A 47 -3.41 7.22 -2.61
C ILE A 47 -2.88 5.79 -2.48
N VAL A 48 -3.55 4.81 -3.10
CA VAL A 48 -3.16 3.39 -3.03
C VAL A 48 -1.88 3.11 -3.81
N THR A 49 -1.71 3.74 -4.97
CA THR A 49 -0.56 3.49 -5.86
C THR A 49 0.67 4.29 -5.49
N THR A 50 0.56 5.30 -4.63
CA THR A 50 1.74 6.06 -4.17
C THR A 50 2.45 5.29 -3.06
N THR A 51 3.67 4.84 -3.36
CA THR A 51 4.54 4.17 -2.39
C THR A 51 5.18 5.14 -1.40
N ASN A 52 5.08 6.46 -1.64
CA ASN A 52 5.67 7.55 -0.85
C ASN A 52 5.49 7.41 0.66
N ALA A 53 4.31 7.00 1.14
CA ALA A 53 4.04 6.86 2.57
C ALA A 53 4.85 5.72 3.20
N ILE A 54 4.86 4.54 2.54
CA ILE A 54 5.59 3.35 3.01
C ILE A 54 7.11 3.56 2.82
N GLU A 55 7.53 4.17 1.72
CA GLU A 55 8.94 4.49 1.46
C GLU A 55 9.49 5.51 2.46
N SER A 56 8.73 6.56 2.77
CA SER A 56 9.09 7.55 3.79
C SER A 56 9.23 6.91 5.18
N LEU A 57 8.29 6.02 5.54
CA LEU A 57 8.36 5.25 6.77
C LEU A 57 9.62 4.36 6.81
N HIS A 58 9.84 3.56 5.76
CA HIS A 58 11.01 2.69 5.65
C HIS A 58 12.33 3.46 5.70
N SER A 59 12.40 4.64 5.06
CA SER A 59 13.58 5.49 5.08
C SER A 59 13.92 5.96 6.50
N GLN A 60 12.91 6.43 7.24
CA GLN A 60 13.07 6.87 8.63
C GLN A 60 13.48 5.72 9.56
N LEU A 61 12.85 4.54 9.41
CA LEU A 61 13.21 3.35 10.18
C LEU A 61 14.65 2.90 9.89
N ARG A 62 15.05 2.82 8.61
CA ARG A 62 16.42 2.46 8.23
C ARG A 62 17.45 3.42 8.84
N LYS A 63 17.16 4.72 8.88
CA LYS A 63 18.04 5.72 9.51
C LYS A 63 18.26 5.46 10.99
N ILE A 64 17.22 5.05 11.72
CA ILE A 64 17.27 4.77 13.16
C ILE A 64 18.01 3.45 13.44
N ILE A 65 17.78 2.42 12.60
CA ILE A 65 18.42 1.11 12.77
C ILE A 65 19.93 1.19 12.44
N LYS A 66 20.30 1.94 11.39
CA LYS A 66 21.70 2.05 10.93
C LYS A 66 22.64 2.59 12.02
N SER A 67 22.16 3.42 12.94
CA SER A 67 22.97 3.96 14.03
C SER A 67 23.12 3.04 15.24
N ARG A 68 22.38 1.92 15.30
CA ARG A 68 22.34 1.02 16.47
C ARG A 68 23.09 -0.31 16.32
N GLY A 69 23.66 -0.61 15.15
CA GLY A 69 24.57 -1.74 14.98
C GLY A 69 23.93 -3.10 15.33
N HIS A 70 24.26 -3.65 16.51
CA HIS A 70 23.74 -4.93 17.01
C HIS A 70 22.79 -4.72 18.21
N PHE A 71 21.71 -5.50 18.24
CA PHE A 71 20.77 -5.53 19.36
C PHE A 71 21.06 -6.72 20.27
N PRO A 72 21.09 -6.51 21.59
CA PRO A 72 21.38 -7.59 22.54
C PRO A 72 20.25 -8.62 22.65
N THR A 73 19.00 -8.22 22.38
CA THR A 73 17.83 -9.10 22.33
C THR A 73 16.80 -8.60 21.31
N ASP A 74 15.84 -9.46 20.94
CA ASP A 74 14.73 -9.12 20.06
C ASP A 74 13.78 -8.09 20.70
N GLU A 75 13.62 -8.13 22.03
CA GLU A 75 12.84 -7.15 22.78
C GLU A 75 13.45 -5.75 22.66
N ALA A 76 14.77 -5.63 22.79
CA ALA A 76 15.46 -4.34 22.65
C ALA A 76 15.30 -3.76 21.23
N ALA A 77 15.31 -4.63 20.19
CA ALA A 77 15.03 -4.22 18.82
C ALA A 77 13.57 -3.75 18.65
N THR A 78 12.63 -4.48 19.24
CA THR A 78 11.20 -4.19 19.20
C THR A 78 10.86 -2.88 19.91
N GLU A 79 11.43 -2.63 21.09
CA GLU A 79 11.26 -1.37 21.82
C GLU A 79 11.79 -0.18 21.02
N LEU A 80 12.96 -0.32 20.37
CA LEU A 80 13.50 0.74 19.53
C LEU A 80 12.56 1.05 18.35
N LEU A 81 12.08 0.02 17.65
CA LEU A 81 11.12 0.19 16.56
C LEU A 81 9.83 0.85 17.05
N TYR A 82 9.33 0.46 18.21
CA TYR A 82 8.15 1.08 18.83
C TYR A 82 8.39 2.58 19.09
N LEU A 83 9.50 2.94 19.72
CA LEU A 83 9.84 4.34 20.00
C LEU A 83 10.05 5.15 18.71
N ALA A 84 10.67 4.54 17.70
CA ALA A 84 10.83 5.11 16.37
C ALA A 84 9.48 5.44 15.73
N LEU A 85 8.57 4.46 15.66
CA LEU A 85 7.23 4.62 15.12
C LEU A 85 6.44 5.68 15.89
N ARG A 86 6.53 5.69 17.23
CA ARG A 86 5.88 6.71 18.06
C ARG A 86 6.38 8.12 17.75
N ASN A 87 7.67 8.28 17.46
CA ASN A 87 8.25 9.58 17.09
C ASN A 87 7.88 9.99 15.66
N ILE A 88 7.88 9.06 14.70
CA ILE A 88 7.44 9.31 13.32
C ILE A 88 5.97 9.77 13.32
N LYS A 89 5.11 9.09 14.09
CA LYS A 89 3.69 9.43 14.23
C LYS A 89 3.44 10.88 14.64
N LYS A 90 4.28 11.46 15.51
CA LYS A 90 4.15 12.86 15.97
C LYS A 90 4.22 13.89 14.83
N ARG A 91 4.89 13.55 13.73
CA ARG A 91 5.08 14.43 12.56
C ARG A 91 4.29 13.96 11.34
N TRP A 92 3.49 12.90 11.49
CA TRP A 92 2.74 12.33 10.39
C TRP A 92 1.64 13.28 9.97
N ALA A 93 1.65 13.68 8.70
CA ALA A 93 0.58 14.45 8.09
C ALA A 93 -0.13 13.59 7.05
N PRO A 94 -1.47 13.65 6.96
CA PRO A 94 -2.20 12.99 5.89
C PRO A 94 -1.80 13.56 4.53
N ALA A 95 -1.89 12.74 3.48
CA ALA A 95 -1.63 13.21 2.12
C ALA A 95 -2.61 14.34 1.75
N PRO A 96 -2.19 15.40 1.02
CA PRO A 96 -3.06 16.51 0.65
C PRO A 96 -4.36 16.08 -0.07
N ILE A 97 -4.29 15.00 -0.85
CA ILE A 97 -5.45 14.45 -1.58
C ILE A 97 -6.41 13.62 -0.71
N TRP A 98 -6.05 13.35 0.56
CA TRP A 98 -6.80 12.48 1.46
C TRP A 98 -8.26 12.91 1.61
N SER A 99 -8.51 14.21 1.77
CA SER A 99 -9.87 14.75 1.91
C SER A 99 -10.74 14.46 0.68
N ALA A 100 -10.19 14.57 -0.54
CA ALA A 100 -10.93 14.28 -1.77
C ALA A 100 -11.18 12.77 -1.95
N ALA A 101 -10.22 11.93 -1.53
CA ALA A 101 -10.41 10.49 -1.54
C ALA A 101 -11.44 10.02 -0.52
N LEU A 102 -11.54 10.65 0.66
CA LEU A 102 -12.54 10.30 1.68
C LEU A 102 -13.97 10.37 1.17
N THR A 103 -14.31 11.40 0.37
CA THR A 103 -15.63 11.50 -0.27
C THR A 103 -15.89 10.31 -1.20
N ASN A 104 -14.90 9.92 -1.99
CA ASN A 104 -15.00 8.76 -2.88
C ASN A 104 -15.08 7.45 -2.08
N PHE A 105 -14.36 7.32 -0.97
CA PHE A 105 -14.44 6.15 -0.09
C PHE A 105 -15.83 5.99 0.50
N ALA A 106 -16.50 7.08 0.89
CA ALA A 106 -17.87 7.03 1.40
C ALA A 106 -18.88 6.53 0.36
N VAL A 107 -18.67 6.86 -0.92
CA VAL A 107 -19.52 6.37 -2.03
C VAL A 107 -19.24 4.90 -2.35
N VAL A 108 -17.96 4.49 -2.37
CA VAL A 108 -17.56 3.12 -2.70
C VAL A 108 -17.81 2.13 -1.55
N PHE A 109 -17.73 2.60 -0.30
CA PHE A 109 -17.85 1.79 0.92
C PHE A 109 -18.87 2.37 1.93
N PRO A 110 -20.15 2.45 1.58
CA PRO A 110 -21.16 3.17 2.37
C PRO A 110 -21.43 2.54 3.76
N ILE A 111 -21.34 1.22 3.91
CA ILE A 111 -21.61 0.51 5.18
C ILE A 111 -20.43 0.61 6.15
N ALA A 112 -19.20 0.64 5.63
CA ALA A 112 -17.98 0.62 6.44
C ALA A 112 -17.69 1.94 7.17
N LEU A 113 -18.26 3.05 6.69
CA LEU A 113 -18.03 4.40 7.23
C LEU A 113 -19.26 4.99 7.94
N SER A 114 -20.30 4.18 8.16
CA SER A 114 -21.45 4.60 8.96
C SER A 114 -21.08 4.68 10.44
N PRO A 115 -21.41 5.76 11.17
CA PRO A 115 -21.05 5.93 12.58
C PRO A 115 -21.61 4.85 13.53
N ASN A 116 -22.55 4.01 13.06
CA ASN A 116 -23.20 2.95 13.84
C ASN A 116 -22.81 1.52 13.39
N HIS A 117 -21.80 1.34 12.56
CA HIS A 117 -21.35 -0.02 12.19
C HIS A 117 -20.54 -0.64 13.33
N HIS A 118 -21.19 -1.41 14.21
CA HIS A 118 -20.50 -2.40 15.04
C HIS A 118 -20.17 -3.62 14.17
N PRO A 119 -18.90 -4.09 14.13
CA PRO A 119 -18.59 -5.35 13.49
C PRO A 119 -19.41 -6.45 14.19
N PRO A 120 -20.00 -7.41 13.45
CA PRO A 120 -20.67 -8.53 14.08
C PRO A 120 -19.65 -9.22 14.99
N HIS A 121 -19.96 -9.30 16.28
CA HIS A 121 -19.16 -10.04 17.25
C HIS A 121 -18.84 -11.41 16.65
N THR A 122 -17.56 -11.67 16.43
CA THR A 122 -17.07 -12.95 15.94
C THR A 122 -17.60 -14.03 16.88
N GLN A 123 -18.55 -14.85 16.43
CA GLN A 123 -18.85 -16.10 17.11
C GLN A 123 -17.61 -16.98 16.92
N THR A 124 -16.84 -17.09 18.00
CA THR A 124 -15.77 -18.06 18.18
C THR A 124 -16.39 -19.46 18.09
N PHE A 125 -15.86 -20.29 17.19
CA PHE A 125 -15.85 -21.74 17.39
C PHE A 125 -14.55 -22.11 18.09
#